data_AF-A0A6L5X150-F1
#
_entry.id   AF-A0A6L5X150-F1
#
_cell.length_a   1.000
_cell.length_b   1.000
_cell.length_c   1.000
_cell.angle_alpha   90.00
_cell.angle_beta   90.00
_cell.angle_gamma   90.00
#
_symmetry.space_group_name_H-M   'P 1'
#
loop_
_entity.id
_entity.type
_entity.pdbx_description
1 polymer ?
#
loop_
_entity_poly.entity_id
_entity_poly.type
_entity_poly.pdbx_seq_one_letter_code
_entity_poly.pdbx_strand_id
1 'polypeptide(L)'
;MIDTGIGNSEEKEKMAQAKDRNRTIRFTVRVNDQEAKWLREAAWREKRSIADFIRNRAISGDLPRIPVEVSELMKQLNYEVNRIGVNINQLVRSYHINGYQTSAEKRRLEEDLKEIRSLHVKICSRLTEMADGNHKTTAP
;
A
#
# COMPACT_ATOMS: atom_id res chain seq x y z
N MET A 1 -14.76 -28.71 14.77
CA MET A 1 -13.90 -28.41 13.60
C MET A 1 -14.83 -28.04 12.46
N ILE A 2 -14.97 -26.76 12.16
CA ILE A 2 -15.77 -26.31 11.02
C ILE A 2 -14.88 -25.41 10.17
N ASP A 3 -14.76 -25.88 8.94
CA ASP A 3 -14.36 -25.27 7.69
C ASP A 3 -14.37 -23.73 7.64
N THR A 4 -13.33 -23.14 7.03
CA THR A 4 -13.36 -21.92 6.19
C THR A 4 -11.94 -21.48 5.82
N GLY A 5 -11.26 -22.28 4.98
CA GLY A 5 -9.96 -21.91 4.37
C GLY A 5 -9.99 -21.76 2.85
N ILE A 6 -11.08 -22.15 2.19
CA ILE A 6 -11.12 -22.35 0.72
C ILE A 6 -11.74 -21.14 -0.02
N GLY A 7 -12.42 -20.22 0.68
CA GLY A 7 -13.17 -19.12 0.06
C GLY A 7 -12.33 -18.04 -0.63
N ASN A 8 -11.03 -17.92 -0.34
CA ASN A 8 -10.23 -16.75 -0.77
C ASN A 8 -9.53 -16.92 -2.13
N SER A 9 -9.41 -18.17 -2.63
CA SER A 9 -8.79 -18.47 -3.93
C SER A 9 -9.82 -18.40 -5.06
N GLU A 10 -11.00 -18.99 -4.87
CA GLU A 10 -12.06 -19.01 -5.89
C GLU A 10 -12.64 -17.62 -6.19
N GLU A 11 -12.74 -16.76 -5.16
CA GLU A 11 -13.27 -15.39 -5.34
C GLU A 11 -12.29 -14.51 -6.13
N LYS A 12 -10.99 -14.67 -5.90
CA LYS A 12 -9.93 -14.00 -6.69
C LYS A 12 -9.92 -14.49 -8.13
N GLU A 13 -10.13 -15.78 -8.34
CA GLU A 13 -10.17 -16.39 -9.67
C GLU A 13 -11.42 -15.96 -10.45
N LYS A 14 -12.59 -15.91 -9.80
CA LYS A 14 -13.84 -15.36 -10.36
C LYS A 14 -13.74 -13.86 -10.68
N MET A 15 -13.12 -13.06 -9.79
CA MET A 15 -12.87 -11.63 -10.06
C MET A 15 -11.86 -11.41 -11.20
N ALA A 16 -10.82 -12.23 -11.31
CA ALA A 16 -9.87 -12.17 -12.42
C ALA A 16 -10.53 -12.51 -13.75
N GLN A 17 -11.35 -13.58 -13.78
CA GLN A 17 -12.12 -13.98 -14.97
C GLN A 17 -13.17 -12.94 -15.38
N ALA A 18 -13.86 -12.30 -14.42
CA ALA A 18 -14.83 -11.24 -14.72
C ALA A 18 -14.16 -9.99 -15.33
N LYS A 19 -12.95 -9.66 -14.88
CA LYS A 19 -12.19 -8.50 -15.38
C LYS A 19 -11.71 -8.68 -16.82
N ASP A 20 -11.51 -9.92 -17.26
CA ASP A 20 -11.03 -10.24 -18.61
C ASP A 20 -12.15 -10.22 -19.65
N ARG A 21 -13.39 -10.54 -19.25
CA ARG A 21 -14.58 -10.51 -20.13
C ARG A 21 -14.94 -9.12 -20.66
N ASN A 22 -14.45 -8.04 -20.05
CA ASN A 22 -14.72 -6.66 -20.46
C ASN A 22 -13.66 -6.08 -21.42
N ARG A 23 -12.65 -6.85 -21.83
CA ARG A 23 -11.53 -6.37 -22.66
C ARG A 23 -11.56 -7.00 -24.05
N THR A 24 -12.35 -6.40 -24.95
CA THR A 24 -12.59 -6.94 -26.29
C THR A 24 -11.69 -6.31 -27.38
N ILE A 25 -11.11 -5.14 -27.12
CA ILE A 25 -10.28 -4.40 -28.10
C ILE A 25 -8.81 -4.81 -27.96
N ARG A 26 -8.20 -5.23 -29.07
CA ARG A 26 -6.78 -5.65 -29.15
C ARG A 26 -5.92 -4.54 -29.76
N PHE A 27 -4.84 -4.19 -29.08
CA PHE A 27 -3.76 -3.36 -29.62
C PHE A 27 -2.53 -4.25 -29.90
N THR A 28 -1.85 -4.00 -31.02
CA THR A 28 -0.62 -4.70 -31.40
C THR A 28 0.51 -3.67 -31.49
N VAL A 29 1.61 -3.95 -30.79
CA VAL A 29 2.82 -3.12 -30.80
C VAL A 29 3.94 -3.94 -31.43
N ARG A 30 4.66 -3.34 -32.39
CA ARG A 30 5.88 -3.93 -32.95
C ARG A 30 7.05 -3.55 -32.06
N VAL A 31 7.84 -4.54 -31.69
CA VAL A 31 9.05 -4.39 -30.87
C VAL A 31 10.18 -5.19 -31.51
N ASN A 32 11.42 -4.78 -31.28
CA ASN A 32 12.58 -5.59 -31.60
C ASN A 32 12.88 -6.61 -30.49
N ASP A 33 13.82 -7.53 -30.74
CA ASP A 33 14.16 -8.61 -29.79
C ASP A 33 14.66 -8.08 -28.44
N GLN A 34 15.40 -6.97 -28.46
CA GLN A 34 15.95 -6.35 -27.27
C GLN A 34 14.85 -5.69 -26.41
N GLU A 35 13.94 -4.97 -27.04
CA GLU A 35 12.75 -4.37 -26.40
C GLU A 35 11.83 -5.44 -25.82
N ALA A 36 11.64 -6.56 -26.54
CA ALA A 36 10.85 -7.69 -26.05
C ALA A 36 11.48 -8.30 -24.79
N LYS A 37 12.81 -8.41 -24.73
CA LYS A 37 13.53 -8.88 -23.54
C LYS A 37 13.35 -7.92 -22.37
N TRP A 38 13.52 -6.62 -22.57
CA TRP A 38 13.31 -5.61 -21.52
C TRP A 38 11.88 -5.62 -20.98
N LEU A 39 10.86 -5.73 -21.84
CA LEU A 39 9.47 -5.81 -21.42
C LEU A 39 9.17 -7.06 -20.59
N ARG A 40 9.74 -8.21 -20.97
CA ARG A 40 9.61 -9.46 -20.22
C ARG A 40 10.27 -9.36 -18.85
N GLU A 41 11.50 -8.86 -18.80
CA GLU A 41 12.24 -8.68 -17.55
C GLU A 41 11.53 -7.69 -16.61
N ALA A 42 11.02 -6.59 -17.14
CA ALA A 42 10.27 -5.60 -16.37
C ALA A 42 8.95 -6.17 -15.83
N ALA A 43 8.17 -6.87 -16.67
CA ALA A 43 6.94 -7.52 -16.24
C ALA A 43 7.19 -8.64 -15.20
N TRP A 44 8.27 -9.42 -15.38
CA TRP A 44 8.68 -10.46 -14.45
C TRP A 44 9.07 -9.88 -13.08
N ARG A 45 9.85 -8.79 -13.07
CA ARG A 45 10.24 -8.09 -11.83
C ARG A 45 9.04 -7.62 -11.02
N GLU A 46 7.98 -7.20 -11.71
CA GLU A 46 6.73 -6.77 -11.07
C GLU A 46 5.73 -7.90 -10.79
N LYS A 47 6.06 -9.16 -11.13
CA LYS A 47 5.17 -10.33 -11.04
C LYS A 47 3.84 -10.12 -11.76
N ARG A 48 3.88 -9.49 -12.93
CA ARG A 48 2.70 -9.18 -13.76
C ARG A 48 2.79 -9.86 -15.12
N SER A 49 1.64 -10.08 -15.75
CA SER A 49 1.61 -10.42 -17.17
C SER A 49 2.15 -9.25 -17.99
N ILE A 50 2.77 -9.52 -19.14
CA ILE A 50 3.27 -8.47 -20.05
C ILE A 50 2.12 -7.54 -20.47
N ALA A 51 0.93 -8.10 -20.72
CA ALA A 51 -0.26 -7.33 -21.07
C ALA A 51 -0.69 -6.39 -19.95
N ASP A 52 -0.69 -6.84 -18.68
CA ASP A 52 -1.00 -5.99 -17.54
C ASP A 52 0.07 -4.93 -17.30
N PHE A 53 1.35 -5.29 -17.48
CA PHE A 53 2.47 -4.37 -17.33
C PHE A 53 2.38 -3.22 -18.35
N ILE A 54 2.30 -3.56 -19.64
CA ILE A 54 2.19 -2.56 -20.73
C ILE A 54 0.94 -1.70 -20.54
N ARG A 55 -0.20 -2.31 -20.22
CA ARG A 55 -1.45 -1.58 -20.02
C ARG A 55 -1.37 -0.60 -18.85
N ASN A 56 -0.83 -1.02 -17.71
CA ASN A 56 -0.69 -0.12 -16.57
C ASN A 56 0.28 1.02 -16.89
N ARG A 57 1.41 0.73 -17.55
CA ARG A 57 2.40 1.74 -17.93
C ARG A 57 1.82 2.76 -18.94
N ALA A 58 1.06 2.27 -19.92
CA ALA A 58 0.49 3.10 -21.00
C ALA A 58 -0.76 3.89 -20.59
N ILE A 59 -1.58 3.38 -19.66
CA ILE A 59 -2.85 4.01 -19.27
C ILE A 59 -2.70 4.83 -17.98
N SER A 60 -1.99 4.31 -16.97
CA SER A 60 -1.95 4.91 -15.64
C SER A 60 -0.77 5.86 -15.42
N GLY A 61 0.15 5.93 -16.40
CA GLY A 61 1.43 6.63 -16.25
C GLY A 61 2.35 5.95 -15.22
N ASP A 62 3.55 6.50 -15.05
CA ASP A 62 4.64 5.98 -14.22
C ASP A 62 4.34 5.93 -12.70
N LEU A 63 3.09 6.08 -12.26
CA LEU A 63 2.77 5.99 -10.84
C LEU A 63 2.99 4.55 -10.36
N PRO A 64 3.99 4.30 -9.49
CA PRO A 64 4.15 2.99 -8.88
C PRO A 64 2.89 2.72 -8.05
N ARG A 65 2.22 1.60 -8.34
CA ARG A 65 1.06 1.20 -7.57
C ARG A 65 1.52 0.85 -6.16
N ILE A 66 1.22 1.73 -5.21
CA ILE A 66 1.51 1.52 -3.78
C ILE A 66 0.88 0.17 -3.38
N PRO A 67 1.68 -0.77 -2.85
CA PRO A 67 1.19 -2.07 -2.43
C PRO A 67 0.07 -1.91 -1.39
N VAL A 68 -0.95 -2.76 -1.47
CA VAL A 68 -2.19 -2.61 -0.68
C VAL A 68 -1.89 -2.53 0.82
N GLU A 69 -0.93 -3.32 1.30
CA GLU A 69 -0.44 -3.32 2.68
C GLU A 69 0.14 -1.96 3.11
N VAL A 70 0.94 -1.33 2.25
CA VAL A 70 1.52 -0.01 2.50
C VAL A 70 0.45 1.07 2.44
N SER A 71 -0.50 0.95 1.51
CA SER A 71 -1.63 1.88 1.41
C SER A 71 -2.50 1.84 2.67
N GLU A 72 -2.73 0.66 3.24
CA GLU A 72 -3.52 0.50 4.46
C GLU A 72 -2.79 1.07 5.69
N LEU A 73 -1.49 0.81 5.80
CA LEU A 73 -0.65 1.43 6.83
C LEU A 73 -0.64 2.96 6.73
N MET A 74 -0.61 3.52 5.52
CA MET A 74 -0.69 4.98 5.32
C MET A 74 -2.06 5.55 5.72
N LYS A 75 -3.16 4.83 5.48
CA LYS A 75 -4.48 5.26 5.97
C LYS A 75 -4.54 5.25 7.49
N GLN A 76 -4.00 4.21 8.13
CA GLN A 76 -3.91 4.13 9.60
C GLN A 76 -3.08 5.28 10.16
N LEU A 77 -1.94 5.59 9.54
CA LEU A 77 -1.11 6.73 9.94
C LEU A 77 -1.89 8.05 9.81
N ASN A 78 -2.58 8.28 8.70
CA ASN A 78 -3.40 9.49 8.52
C ASN A 78 -4.53 9.59 9.55
N TYR A 79 -5.17 8.48 9.88
CA TYR A 79 -6.19 8.43 10.92
C TYR A 79 -5.63 8.86 12.28
N GLU A 80 -4.47 8.30 12.67
CA GLU A 80 -3.82 8.66 13.94
C GLU A 80 -3.37 10.12 13.98
N VAL A 81 -2.82 10.65 12.89
CA VAL A 81 -2.47 12.08 12.78
C VAL A 81 -3.70 12.98 12.98
N ASN A 82 -4.83 12.62 12.35
CA ASN A 82 -6.07 13.37 12.53
C ASN A 82 -6.60 13.29 13.96
N ARG A 83 -6.52 12.10 14.59
CA ARG A 83 -6.91 11.91 16.00
C ARG A 83 -6.09 12.80 16.93
N ILE A 84 -4.77 12.89 16.72
CA ILE A 84 -3.90 13.80 17.47
C ILE A 84 -4.28 15.26 17.23
N GLY A 85 -4.52 15.66 15.99
CA GLY A 85 -4.94 17.03 15.68
C GLY A 85 -6.21 17.42 16.44
N VAL A 86 -7.16 16.50 16.56
CA VAL A 86 -8.37 16.69 17.38
C VAL A 86 -8.03 16.81 18.86
N ASN A 87 -7.18 15.93 19.39
CA ASN A 87 -6.75 15.96 20.80
C ASN A 87 -5.99 17.24 21.16
N ILE A 88 -5.09 17.73 20.30
CA ILE A 88 -4.40 19.01 20.47
C ILE A 88 -5.41 20.16 20.47
N ASN A 89 -6.37 20.16 19.54
CA ASN A 89 -7.39 21.20 19.49
C ASN A 89 -8.28 21.20 20.76
N GLN A 90 -8.58 20.02 21.30
CA GLN A 90 -9.29 19.91 22.57
C GLN A 90 -8.44 20.43 23.74
N LEU A 91 -7.15 20.12 23.77
CA LEU A 91 -6.22 20.61 24.78
C LEU A 91 -6.11 22.15 24.76
N VAL A 92 -5.96 22.75 23.59
CA VAL A 92 -5.87 24.20 23.43
C VAL A 92 -7.17 24.87 23.88
N ARG A 93 -8.34 24.29 23.54
CA ARG A 93 -9.63 24.79 24.03
C ARG A 93 -9.78 24.64 25.54
N SER A 94 -9.43 23.49 26.10
CA SER A 94 -9.42 23.23 27.55
C SER A 94 -8.54 24.24 28.28
N TYR A 95 -7.34 24.51 27.77
CA TYR A 95 -6.44 25.52 28.33
C TYR A 95 -7.01 26.94 28.25
N HIS A 96 -7.62 27.32 27.11
CA HIS A 96 -8.27 28.64 26.99
C HIS A 96 -9.46 28.80 27.95
N ILE A 97 -10.19 27.72 28.26
CA ILE A 97 -11.36 27.76 29.14
C ILE A 97 -10.95 27.70 30.62
N ASN A 98 -10.02 26.82 30.97
CA ASN A 98 -9.68 26.48 32.36
C ASN A 98 -8.43 27.21 32.87
N GLY A 99 -7.58 27.72 31.98
CA GLY A 99 -6.33 28.42 32.32
C GLY A 99 -5.16 27.52 32.74
N TYR A 100 -5.38 26.20 32.85
CA TYR A 100 -4.34 25.23 33.22
C TYR A 100 -4.49 23.92 32.44
N GLN A 101 -3.39 23.19 32.29
CA GLN A 101 -3.35 21.89 31.64
C GLN A 101 -3.36 20.77 32.68
N THR A 102 -4.13 19.70 32.45
CA THR A 102 -4.13 18.53 33.32
C THR A 102 -3.02 17.54 32.97
N SER A 103 -2.52 16.83 33.97
CA SER A 103 -1.55 15.73 33.78
C SER A 103 -2.09 14.61 32.89
N ALA A 104 -3.41 14.36 32.90
CA ALA A 104 -4.07 13.36 32.07
C ALA A 104 -4.09 13.74 30.57
N GLU A 105 -4.30 15.01 30.24
CA GLU A 105 -4.23 15.49 28.86
C GLU A 105 -2.82 15.42 28.29
N LYS A 106 -1.81 15.81 29.09
CA LYS A 106 -0.40 15.67 28.71
C LYS A 106 -0.04 14.21 28.43
N ARG A 107 -0.46 13.29 29.31
CA ARG A 107 -0.21 11.85 29.16
C ARG A 107 -0.84 11.28 27.89
N ARG A 108 -2.09 11.66 27.56
CA ARG A 108 -2.76 11.23 26.33
C ARG A 108 -1.99 11.66 25.08
N LEU A 109 -1.51 12.90 25.04
CA LEU A 109 -0.70 13.38 23.92
C LEU A 109 0.63 12.62 23.78
N GLU A 110 1.28 12.31 24.91
CA GLU A 110 2.51 11.50 24.92
C GLU A 110 2.28 10.07 24.41
N GLU A 111 1.13 9.47 24.74
CA GLU A 111 0.72 8.15 24.28
C GLU A 111 0.44 8.16 22.76
N ASP A 112 -0.31 9.15 22.26
CA ASP A 112 -0.58 9.26 20.83
C ASP A 112 0.72 9.48 20.01
N LEU A 113 1.66 10.30 20.52
CA LEU A 113 2.95 10.52 19.87
C LEU A 113 3.80 9.23 19.78
N LYS A 114 3.70 8.34 20.77
CA LYS A 114 4.36 7.02 20.72
C LYS A 114 3.72 6.12 19.67
N GLU A 115 2.39 6.17 19.53
CA GLU A 115 1.65 5.38 18.55
C GLU A 115 2.04 5.78 17.11
N ILE A 116 2.08 7.08 16.81
CA ILE A 116 2.58 7.59 15.52
C ILE A 116 4.02 7.14 15.25
N ARG A 117 4.91 7.26 16.24
CA ARG A 117 6.31 6.86 16.07
C ARG A 117 6.42 5.37 15.74
N SER A 118 5.60 4.52 16.38
CA SER A 118 5.54 3.09 16.09
C SER A 118 5.07 2.82 14.66
N LEU A 119 3.99 3.46 14.23
CA LEU A 119 3.47 3.32 12.85
C LEU A 119 4.47 3.80 11.80
N HIS A 120 5.16 4.92 12.06
CA HIS A 120 6.19 5.44 11.18
C HIS A 120 7.35 4.44 11.00
N VAL A 121 7.85 3.87 12.10
CA VAL A 121 8.89 2.84 12.05
C VAL A 121 8.41 1.60 11.27
N LYS A 122 7.19 1.13 11.51
CA LYS A 122 6.61 -0.02 10.79
C LYS A 122 6.54 0.22 9.28
N ILE A 123 6.10 1.41 8.87
CA ILE A 123 6.02 1.79 7.45
C ILE A 123 7.41 1.81 6.84
N CYS A 124 8.38 2.47 7.49
CA CYS A 124 9.76 2.52 6.99
C CYS A 124 10.38 1.13 6.88
N SER A 125 10.27 0.28 7.91
CA SER A 125 10.77 -1.09 7.87
C SER A 125 10.13 -1.89 6.74
N ARG A 126 8.81 -1.77 6.53
CA ARG A 126 8.12 -2.48 5.44
C ARG A 126 8.59 -2.01 4.07
N LEU A 127 8.78 -0.70 3.88
CA LEU A 127 9.32 -0.15 2.64
C LEU A 127 10.76 -0.63 2.38
N THR A 128 11.59 -0.71 3.41
CA THR A 128 12.97 -1.22 3.32
C THR A 128 13.00 -2.72 3.01
N GLU A 129 12.21 -3.56 3.68
CA GLU A 129 12.07 -4.99 3.38
C GLU A 129 11.67 -5.23 1.91
N MET A 130 10.80 -4.39 1.37
CA MET A 130 10.36 -4.47 0.00
C MET A 130 11.43 -4.02 -1.01
N ALA A 131 12.33 -3.12 -0.60
CA ALA A 131 13.50 -2.75 -1.40
C ALA A 131 14.57 -3.85 -1.38
N ASP A 132 14.81 -4.46 -0.21
CA ASP A 132 15.87 -5.46 0.01
C ASP A 132 15.48 -6.88 -0.46
N GLY A 133 14.20 -7.22 -0.45
CA GLY A 133 13.67 -8.51 -0.89
C GLY A 133 13.79 -8.81 -2.39
N ASN A 134 14.38 -7.89 -3.18
CA ASN A 134 14.57 -8.04 -4.62
C ASN A 134 15.91 -8.70 -5.02
N HIS A 135 16.72 -9.20 -4.05
CA HIS A 135 17.98 -9.90 -4.31
C HIS A 135 18.06 -11.25 -3.57
N LYS A 136 17.19 -12.21 -3.88
CA LYS A 136 17.50 -13.64 -3.65
C LYS A 136 17.14 -14.48 -4.87
N THR A 137 18.16 -14.66 -5.69
CA THR A 137 18.45 -15.80 -6.57
C THR A 137 17.75 -17.09 -6.15
N THR A 138 16.94 -17.64 -7.04
CA THR A 138 16.86 -19.10 -7.28
C THR A 138 16.54 -19.32 -8.75
N ALA A 139 17.61 -19.44 -9.55
CA ALA A 139 17.56 -20.11 -10.84
C ALA A 139 17.62 -21.63 -10.60
N PRO A 140 16.78 -22.44 -11.26
CA PRO A 140 17.22 -23.74 -11.75
C PRO A 140 18.10 -23.59 -13.00
#